data_AF-A0A4U9WIT5-F1
#
_entry.id   AF-A0A4U9WIT5-F1
#
_cell.length_a   1.000
_cell.length_b   1.000
_cell.length_c   1.000
_cell.angle_alpha   90.00
_cell.angle_beta   90.00
_cell.angle_gamma   90.00
#
_symmetry.space_group_name_H-M   'P 1'
#
loop_
_entity.id
_entity.type
_entity.pdbx_description
1 polymer ?
#
loop_
_entity_poly.entity_id
_entity_poly.type
_entity_poly.pdbx_seq_one_letter_code
_entity_poly.pdbx_strand_id
1 'polypeptide(L)'
;MQRVKPYGKRVAVYYKGKEEVFDAVIFATSAEVTLSLLDEATTKQKEILSHFAYHDIESIAHHDTRYLGENVVPHYFNFRQFTDIQPRTPAGSVTRVINALSPYRNIIEPLLVTLDPKVPVDPLKLVRTCRWRVSKQQPDDFLHKARLGEYKAATTCGFAA
;
A
#
# COMPACT_ATOMS: atom_id res chain seq x y z
N MET A 1 -16.32 -6.66 1.23
CA MET A 1 -17.17 -6.60 0.02
C MET A 1 -16.76 -7.76 -0.85
N GLN A 2 -17.71 -8.49 -1.44
CA GLN A 2 -17.40 -9.68 -2.24
C GLN A 2 -17.55 -9.41 -3.73
N ARG A 3 -18.56 -8.62 -4.11
CA ARG A 3 -18.90 -8.43 -5.51
C ARG A 3 -19.75 -7.19 -5.76
N VAL A 4 -19.65 -6.61 -6.94
CA VAL A 4 -20.44 -5.50 -7.45
C VAL A 4 -20.88 -5.83 -8.86
N LYS A 5 -22.17 -5.67 -9.14
CA LYS A 5 -22.72 -5.89 -10.47
C LYS A 5 -23.71 -4.79 -10.86
N PRO A 6 -23.88 -4.52 -12.16
CA PRO A 6 -24.98 -3.70 -12.65
C PRO A 6 -26.34 -4.27 -12.22
N TYR A 7 -27.29 -3.38 -11.89
CA TYR A 7 -28.68 -3.74 -11.58
C TYR A 7 -29.63 -2.73 -12.25
N GLY A 8 -29.86 -2.90 -13.55
CA GLY A 8 -30.60 -1.92 -14.36
C GLY A 8 -29.89 -0.56 -14.37
N LYS A 9 -30.56 0.50 -13.89
CA LYS A 9 -29.97 1.84 -13.71
C LYS A 9 -29.28 2.04 -12.34
N ARG A 10 -29.15 0.97 -11.56
CA ARG A 10 -28.59 0.94 -10.20
C ARG A 10 -27.42 -0.04 -10.14
N VAL A 11 -26.87 -0.23 -8.95
CA VAL A 11 -25.77 -1.15 -8.67
C VAL A 11 -26.15 -2.05 -7.51
N ALA A 12 -25.93 -3.36 -7.65
CA ALA A 12 -26.08 -4.32 -6.56
C ALA A 12 -24.70 -4.63 -5.95
N VAL A 13 -24.60 -4.49 -4.63
CA VAL A 13 -23.39 -4.78 -3.85
C VAL A 13 -23.63 -6.01 -2.99
N TYR A 14 -22.72 -6.98 -3.09
CA TYR A 14 -22.73 -8.19 -2.28
C TYR A 14 -21.72 -8.08 -1.16
N TYR A 15 -22.19 -8.18 0.08
CA TYR A 15 -21.35 -8.14 1.26
C TYR A 15 -21.90 -9.03 2.37
N LYS A 16 -21.04 -9.91 2.91
CA LYS A 16 -21.38 -10.85 4.00
C LYS A 16 -22.65 -11.67 3.70
N GLY A 17 -22.79 -12.13 2.44
CA GLY A 17 -23.95 -12.92 2.00
C GLY A 17 -25.25 -12.12 1.82
N LYS A 18 -25.23 -10.80 1.97
CA LYS A 18 -26.37 -9.91 1.69
C LYS A 18 -26.18 -9.19 0.37
N GLU A 19 -27.30 -8.92 -0.29
CA GLU A 19 -27.39 -8.06 -1.46
C GLU A 19 -28.07 -6.74 -1.06
N GLU A 20 -27.42 -5.63 -1.36
CA GLU A 20 -27.98 -4.29 -1.18
C GLU A 20 -27.87 -3.52 -2.49
N VAL A 21 -28.93 -2.78 -2.84
CA VAL A 21 -29.02 -2.04 -4.10
C VAL A 21 -28.87 -0.55 -3.84
N PHE A 22 -27.96 0.07 -4.56
CA PHE A 22 -27.63 1.50 -4.47
C PHE A 22 -27.82 2.19 -5.81
N ASP A 23 -28.11 3.48 -5.80
CA ASP A 23 -28.18 4.27 -7.04
C ASP A 23 -26.79 4.40 -7.70
N ALA A 24 -25.73 4.46 -6.88
CA ALA A 24 -24.34 4.52 -7.33
C ALA A 24 -23.37 3.91 -6.32
N VAL A 25 -22.17 3.55 -6.78
CA VAL A 25 -21.07 3.04 -5.94
C VAL A 25 -19.80 3.84 -6.24
N ILE A 26 -19.06 4.21 -5.19
CA ILE A 26 -17.72 4.79 -5.31
C ILE A 26 -16.71 3.78 -4.80
N PHE A 27 -15.78 3.37 -5.67
CA PHE A 27 -14.65 2.54 -5.29
C PHE A 27 -13.52 3.42 -4.75
N ALA A 28 -13.20 3.24 -3.47
CA ALA A 28 -12.03 3.81 -2.79
C ALA A 28 -11.00 2.71 -2.47
N THR A 29 -10.85 1.79 -3.41
CA THR A 29 -9.93 0.64 -3.34
C THR A 29 -8.90 0.72 -4.47
N SER A 30 -7.78 0.00 -4.34
CA SER A 30 -6.81 -0.12 -5.43
C SER A 30 -7.48 -0.69 -6.69
N ALA A 31 -6.94 -0.37 -7.88
CA ALA A 31 -7.51 -0.81 -9.14
C ALA A 31 -7.62 -2.34 -9.24
N GLU A 32 -6.64 -3.09 -8.74
CA GLU A 32 -6.70 -4.55 -8.68
C GLU A 32 -7.84 -5.07 -7.80
N VAL A 33 -8.07 -4.45 -6.63
CA VAL A 33 -9.15 -4.83 -5.72
C VAL A 33 -10.49 -4.47 -6.36
N THR A 34 -10.62 -3.28 -6.94
CA THR A 34 -11.82 -2.89 -7.67
C THR A 34 -12.14 -3.86 -8.80
N LEU A 35 -11.13 -4.23 -9.61
CA LEU A 35 -11.31 -5.19 -10.70
C LEU A 35 -11.79 -6.55 -10.19
N SER A 36 -11.23 -7.04 -9.07
CA SER A 36 -11.67 -8.30 -8.45
C SER A 36 -13.09 -8.24 -7.85
N LEU A 37 -13.58 -7.04 -7.51
CA LEU A 37 -14.94 -6.84 -7.00
C LEU A 37 -15.97 -6.75 -8.14
N LEU A 38 -15.58 -6.37 -9.35
CA LEU A 38 -16.51 -6.24 -10.48
C LEU A 38 -16.82 -7.63 -11.09
N ASP A 39 -18.08 -8.06 -10.99
CA ASP A 39 -18.52 -9.35 -11.55
C ASP A 39 -18.51 -9.34 -13.08
N GLU A 40 -19.05 -8.27 -13.66
CA GLU A 40 -19.25 -8.10 -15.09
C GLU A 40 -18.41 -6.92 -15.60
N ALA A 41 -17.12 -6.92 -15.28
CA ALA A 41 -16.20 -5.89 -15.76
C ALA A 41 -16.17 -5.87 -17.30
N THR A 42 -16.49 -4.73 -17.92
CA THR A 42 -16.45 -4.59 -19.38
C THR A 42 -15.01 -4.69 -19.90
N THR A 43 -14.83 -4.94 -21.20
CA THR A 43 -13.48 -5.01 -21.82
C THR A 43 -12.65 -3.77 -21.52
N LYS A 44 -13.26 -2.58 -21.64
CA LYS A 44 -12.61 -1.31 -21.32
C LYS A 44 -12.25 -1.21 -19.84
N GLN A 45 -13.09 -1.76 -18.96
CA GLN A 45 -12.82 -1.73 -17.53
C GLN A 45 -11.63 -2.60 -17.14
N LYS A 46 -11.59 -3.82 -17.70
CA LYS A 46 -10.48 -4.75 -17.55
C LYS A 46 -9.18 -4.11 -18.05
N GLU A 47 -9.19 -3.58 -19.27
CA GLU A 47 -8.03 -2.92 -19.90
C GLU A 47 -7.41 -1.84 -19.00
N ILE A 48 -8.23 -0.93 -18.48
CA ILE A 48 -7.72 0.19 -17.69
C ILE A 48 -7.28 -0.26 -16.28
N LEU A 49 -8.07 -1.10 -15.60
CA LEU A 49 -7.79 -1.49 -14.20
C LEU A 49 -6.64 -2.50 -14.09
N SER A 50 -6.43 -3.34 -15.10
CA SER A 50 -5.33 -4.33 -15.07
C SER A 50 -3.96 -3.73 -15.40
N HIS A 51 -3.89 -2.48 -15.83
CA HIS A 51 -2.62 -1.84 -16.20
C HIS A 51 -1.72 -1.61 -14.99
N PHE A 52 -2.31 -1.37 -13.80
CA PHE A 52 -1.56 -0.98 -12.62
C PHE A 52 -0.71 -2.14 -12.09
N ALA A 53 0.60 -1.91 -12.02
CA ALA A 53 1.52 -2.81 -11.36
C ALA A 53 1.70 -2.43 -9.88
N TYR A 54 1.90 -3.43 -9.03
CA TYR A 54 2.07 -3.25 -7.59
C TYR A 54 3.38 -3.88 -7.12
N HIS A 55 3.87 -3.43 -5.97
CA HIS A 55 4.91 -4.11 -5.20
C HIS A 55 4.45 -4.24 -3.75
N ASP A 56 4.85 -5.35 -3.14
CA ASP A 56 4.57 -5.58 -1.73
C ASP A 56 5.66 -4.90 -0.89
N ILE A 57 5.24 -4.21 0.17
CA ILE A 57 6.15 -3.65 1.17
C ILE A 57 5.79 -4.18 2.55
N GLU A 58 6.82 -4.43 3.35
CA GLU A 58 6.70 -4.73 4.76
C GLU A 58 7.15 -3.54 5.59
N SER A 59 6.33 -3.14 6.55
CA SER A 59 6.65 -2.12 7.54
C SER A 59 6.67 -2.80 8.91
N ILE A 60 7.83 -2.76 9.56
CA ILE A 60 8.02 -3.36 10.88
C ILE A 60 8.27 -2.26 11.91
N ALA A 61 7.39 -2.18 12.91
CA ALA A 61 7.61 -1.39 14.11
C ALA A 61 8.42 -2.21 15.14
N HIS A 62 9.51 -1.66 15.67
CA HIS A 62 10.41 -2.34 16.58
C HIS A 62 11.29 -1.40 17.42
N HIS A 63 12.03 -1.97 18.37
CA HIS A 63 13.03 -1.30 19.21
C HIS A 63 14.49 -1.63 18.83
N ASP A 64 14.68 -2.41 17.76
CA ASP A 64 15.99 -2.90 17.34
C ASP A 64 16.91 -1.81 16.74
N THR A 65 17.81 -1.27 17.58
CA THR A 65 18.78 -0.23 17.20
C THR A 65 19.84 -0.67 16.21
N ARG A 66 19.94 -1.98 15.91
CA ARG A 66 20.82 -2.47 14.84
C ARG A 66 20.47 -1.86 13.48
N TYR A 67 19.27 -1.33 13.26
CA TYR A 67 18.96 -0.64 12.00
C TYR A 67 19.48 0.79 11.90
N LEU A 68 20.01 1.37 13.00
CA LEU A 68 20.55 2.73 13.00
C LEU A 68 22.04 2.77 12.65
N GLY A 69 22.81 1.72 12.96
CA GLY A 69 24.26 1.76 12.83
C GLY A 69 24.95 2.25 14.10
N GLU A 70 26.28 2.20 14.11
CA GLU A 70 27.09 2.75 15.20
C GLU A 70 27.26 4.26 14.99
N ASN A 71 27.19 5.05 16.07
CA ASN A 71 27.48 6.48 16.08
C ASN A 71 26.57 7.38 15.21
N VAL A 72 25.37 6.91 14.85
CA VAL A 72 24.45 7.70 14.01
C VAL A 72 23.62 8.67 14.84
N VAL A 73 23.65 9.95 14.45
CA VAL A 73 22.68 10.94 14.91
C VAL A 73 21.33 10.58 14.29
N PRO A 74 20.28 10.30 15.09
CA PRO A 74 19.02 9.82 14.53
C PRO A 74 18.28 10.94 13.80
N HIS A 75 18.54 11.08 12.50
CA HIS A 75 17.65 11.79 11.59
C HIS A 75 16.31 11.05 11.52
N TYR A 76 15.24 11.74 11.11
CA TYR A 76 13.94 11.08 11.03
C TYR A 76 13.94 9.89 10.05
N PHE A 77 14.74 9.94 8.97
CA PHE A 77 14.97 8.82 8.06
C PHE A 77 16.44 8.41 8.07
N ASN A 78 16.70 7.11 8.28
CA ASN A 78 18.04 6.52 8.21
C ASN A 78 18.04 5.39 7.19
N PHE A 79 18.91 5.47 6.19
CA PHE A 79 19.14 4.39 5.26
C PHE A 79 20.39 3.62 5.71
N ARG A 80 20.26 2.32 5.93
CA ARG A 80 21.38 1.44 6.26
C ARG A 80 21.53 0.40 5.17
N GLN A 81 22.73 0.35 4.57
CA GLN A 81 23.15 -0.74 3.71
C GLN A 81 23.81 -1.84 4.54
N PHE A 82 23.45 -3.09 4.26
CA PHE A 82 24.01 -4.28 4.88
C PHE A 82 25.00 -4.91 3.89
N THR A 83 26.29 -4.88 4.23
CA THR A 83 27.38 -5.35 3.36
C THR A 83 27.56 -6.86 3.37
N ASP A 84 26.96 -7.55 4.33
CA ASP A 84 27.08 -9.00 4.50
C ASP A 84 26.05 -9.78 3.64
N ILE A 85 25.26 -9.07 2.83
CA ILE A 85 24.23 -9.62 1.95
C ILE A 85 24.72 -9.57 0.50
N GLN A 86 24.51 -10.64 -0.25
CA GLN A 86 25.02 -10.80 -1.62
C GLN A 86 24.66 -9.60 -2.53
N PRO A 87 25.56 -9.18 -3.44
CA PRO A 87 25.46 -7.94 -4.21
C PRO A 87 24.34 -7.86 -5.26
N ARG A 88 23.50 -8.90 -5.40
CA ARG A 88 22.45 -8.97 -6.45
C ARG A 88 21.12 -8.33 -6.05
N THR A 89 21.01 -7.79 -4.84
CA THR A 89 19.81 -7.09 -4.36
C THR A 89 20.25 -5.80 -3.68
N PRO A 90 19.60 -4.64 -3.91
CA PRO A 90 19.90 -3.45 -3.13
C PRO A 90 19.72 -3.76 -1.65
N ALA A 91 20.84 -3.91 -0.95
CA ALA A 91 20.94 -4.49 0.39
C ALA A 91 20.66 -3.44 1.48
N GLY A 92 19.72 -2.53 1.22
CA GLY A 92 19.42 -1.41 2.09
C GLY A 92 18.04 -1.51 2.71
N SER A 93 17.92 -1.02 3.94
CA SER A 93 16.62 -0.76 4.57
C SER A 93 16.55 0.70 5.01
N VAL A 94 15.36 1.27 4.90
CA VAL A 94 15.05 2.62 5.42
C VAL A 94 14.34 2.47 6.74
N THR A 95 14.81 3.18 7.75
CA THR A 95 14.27 3.19 9.11
C THR A 95 13.83 4.59 9.48
N ARG A 96 12.57 4.73 9.90
CA ARG A 96 12.05 5.94 10.51
C ARG A 96 12.35 5.94 12.00
N VAL A 97 12.95 7.00 12.51
CA VAL A 97 13.21 7.17 13.95
C VAL A 97 12.14 8.06 14.55
N ILE A 98 11.14 7.45 15.16
CA ILE A 98 9.96 8.16 15.66
C ILE A 98 10.34 9.11 16.80
N ASN A 99 11.33 8.77 17.63
CA ASN A 99 11.83 9.66 18.70
C ASN A 99 12.37 11.01 18.17
N ALA A 100 12.75 11.10 16.89
CA ALA A 100 13.19 12.36 16.29
C ALA A 100 12.05 13.39 16.15
N LEU A 101 10.79 12.92 16.12
CA LEU A 101 9.61 13.76 16.04
C LEU A 101 9.32 14.42 17.40
N SER A 102 9.02 15.73 17.37
CA SER A 102 8.82 16.55 18.59
C SER A 102 7.90 15.90 19.65
N PRO A 103 6.74 15.32 19.30
CA PRO A 103 5.83 14.73 20.28
C PRO A 103 6.40 13.50 21.03
N TYR A 104 7.47 12.88 20.53
CA TYR A 104 8.02 11.62 21.04
C TYR A 104 9.46 11.76 21.58
N ARG A 105 9.99 12.99 21.67
CA ARG A 105 11.39 13.24 22.09
C ARG A 105 11.70 12.84 23.53
N ASN A 106 10.69 12.76 24.39
CA ASN A 106 10.82 12.35 25.79
C ASN A 106 10.79 10.82 25.98
N ILE A 107 10.48 10.06 24.93
CA ILE A 107 10.50 8.60 24.99
C ILE A 107 11.95 8.14 24.83
N ILE A 108 12.47 7.49 25.87
CA ILE A 108 13.85 6.99 25.91
C ILE A 108 14.01 5.70 25.11
N GLU A 109 12.99 4.86 25.11
CA GLU A 109 13.01 3.63 24.33
C GLU A 109 12.98 3.94 22.82
N PRO A 110 13.86 3.35 22.00
CA PRO A 110 13.88 3.57 20.56
C PRO A 110 12.57 3.11 19.91
N LEU A 111 11.87 4.01 19.24
CA LEU A 111 10.66 3.75 18.47
C LEU A 111 11.02 3.81 16.98
N LEU A 112 11.14 2.66 16.36
CA LEU A 112 11.63 2.53 14.99
C LEU A 112 10.59 1.90 14.09
N VAL A 113 10.54 2.36 12.83
CA VAL A 113 9.77 1.72 11.78
C VAL A 113 10.66 1.48 10.57
N THR A 114 11.01 0.22 10.31
CA THR A 114 11.82 -0.16 9.15
C THR A 114 10.95 -0.67 8.01
N LEU A 115 11.23 -0.19 6.80
CA LEU A 115 10.62 -0.65 5.56
C LEU A 115 11.50 -1.69 4.89
N ASP A 116 10.89 -2.80 4.49
CA ASP A 116 11.51 -3.96 3.83
C ASP A 116 12.85 -4.36 4.45
N PRO A 117 12.86 -4.77 5.74
CA PRO A 117 14.07 -5.09 6.47
C PRO A 117 14.87 -6.20 5.77
N LYS A 118 16.15 -5.95 5.47
CA LYS A 118 17.02 -6.93 4.79
C LYS A 118 17.69 -7.92 5.73
N VAL A 119 17.84 -7.54 6.99
CA VAL A 119 18.21 -8.42 8.10
C VAL A 119 16.96 -8.69 8.93
N PRO A 120 16.80 -9.85 9.59
CA PRO A 120 15.68 -10.07 10.50
C PRO A 120 15.74 -9.16 11.74
N VAL A 121 14.59 -8.56 12.08
CA VAL A 121 14.40 -7.84 13.35
C VAL A 121 14.46 -8.85 14.48
N ASP A 122 15.11 -8.48 15.59
CA ASP A 122 15.12 -9.28 16.81
C ASP A 122 13.67 -9.53 17.31
N PRO A 123 13.21 -10.79 17.43
CA PRO A 123 11.83 -11.10 17.85
C PRO A 123 11.44 -10.51 19.20
N LEU A 124 12.40 -10.31 20.12
CA LEU A 124 12.14 -9.70 21.43
C LEU A 124 11.94 -8.18 21.34
N LYS A 125 12.33 -7.56 20.23
CA LYS A 125 12.20 -6.13 19.96
C LYS A 125 11.11 -5.82 18.93
N LEU A 126 10.44 -6.85 18.40
CA LEU A 126 9.37 -6.72 17.43
C LEU A 126 8.09 -6.23 18.12
N VAL A 127 7.50 -5.15 17.61
CA VAL A 127 6.20 -4.66 18.08
C VAL A 127 5.09 -5.09 17.12
N ARG A 128 5.26 -4.81 15.83
CA ARG A 128 4.22 -5.09 14.82
C ARG A 128 4.81 -5.18 13.42
N THR A 129 4.27 -6.12 12.64
CA THR A 129 4.48 -6.18 11.19
C THR A 129 3.18 -5.81 10.47
N CYS A 130 3.29 -4.91 9.50
CA CYS A 130 2.22 -4.53 8.58
C CYS A 130 2.70 -4.75 7.15
N ARG A 131 1.86 -5.38 6.32
CA ARG A 131 2.14 -5.61 4.91
C ARG A 131 1.19 -4.79 4.05
N TRP A 132 1.73 -4.18 3.02
CA TRP A 132 1.01 -3.29 2.13
C TRP A 132 1.34 -3.63 0.68
N ARG A 133 0.43 -3.29 -0.23
CA ARG A 133 0.70 -3.29 -1.67
C ARG A 133 0.63 -1.86 -2.17
N VAL A 134 1.68 -1.41 -2.82
CA VAL A 134 1.80 -0.03 -3.29
C VAL A 134 1.93 -0.04 -4.81
N SER A 135 1.16 0.82 -5.48
CA SER A 135 1.24 0.95 -6.93
C SER A 135 2.63 1.43 -7.33
N LYS A 136 3.18 0.85 -8.40
CA LYS A 136 4.35 1.42 -9.08
C LYS A 136 4.00 2.81 -9.65
N GLN A 137 5.05 3.57 -9.93
CA GLN A 137 4.97 4.93 -10.46
C GLN A 137 5.88 5.05 -11.69
N GLN A 138 5.71 4.13 -12.63
CA GLN A 138 6.34 4.22 -13.95
C GLN A 138 5.69 5.35 -14.75
N PRO A 139 6.38 5.93 -15.76
CA PRO A 139 5.81 6.98 -16.60
C PRO A 139 4.43 6.60 -17.18
N ASP A 140 4.29 5.37 -17.66
CA ASP A 140 3.04 4.88 -18.27
C ASP A 140 1.88 4.75 -17.26
N ASP A 141 2.19 4.51 -15.97
CA ASP A 141 1.18 4.44 -14.91
C ASP A 141 0.43 5.78 -14.78
N PHE A 142 1.11 6.92 -14.97
CA PHE A 142 0.50 8.25 -14.87
C PHE A 142 -0.49 8.52 -16.01
N LEU A 143 -0.13 8.13 -17.23
CA LEU A 143 -1.02 8.24 -18.39
C LEU A 143 -2.28 7.38 -18.18
N HIS A 144 -2.14 6.18 -17.63
CA HIS A 144 -3.27 5.30 -17.35
C HIS A 144 -4.14 5.79 -16.19
N LYS A 145 -3.59 6.47 -15.18
CA LYS A 145 -4.40 7.12 -14.13
C LYS A 145 -5.35 8.16 -14.71
N ALA A 146 -4.93 8.93 -15.71
CA ALA A 146 -5.79 9.92 -16.36
C ALA A 146 -7.01 9.26 -17.05
N ARG A 147 -6.84 8.03 -17.56
CA ARG A 147 -7.89 7.23 -18.19
C ARG A 147 -8.99 6.76 -17.23
N LEU A 148 -8.77 6.82 -15.90
CA LEU A 148 -9.84 6.59 -14.92
C LEU A 148 -10.99 7.61 -15.04
N GLY A 149 -10.72 8.80 -15.61
CA GLY A 149 -11.76 9.78 -15.94
C GLY A 149 -12.78 9.29 -16.96
N GLU A 150 -12.39 8.34 -17.83
CA GLU A 150 -13.27 7.76 -18.86
C GLU A 150 -14.46 6.97 -18.26
N TYR A 151 -14.43 6.69 -16.96
CA TYR A 151 -15.50 6.00 -16.22
C TYR A 151 -16.60 6.93 -15.70
N LYS A 152 -16.23 8.16 -15.31
CA LYS A 152 -17.15 9.09 -14.62
C LYS A 152 -18.33 9.50 -15.50
N ALA A 153 -18.21 9.39 -16.81
CA ALA A 153 -19.22 9.79 -17.77
C ALA A 153 -20.16 8.64 -18.22
N ALA A 154 -19.85 7.38 -17.89
CA ALA A 154 -20.48 6.22 -18.54
C ALA A 154 -21.24 5.26 -17.60
N THR A 155 -21.10 5.37 -16.28
CA THR A 155 -21.65 4.37 -15.33
C THR A 155 -22.08 4.97 -13.99
N THR A 156 -22.91 4.25 -13.24
CA THR A 156 -23.23 4.48 -11.82
C THR A 156 -22.07 4.13 -10.87
N CYS A 157 -20.88 3.87 -11.41
CA CYS A 157 -19.67 3.55 -10.67
C CYS A 157 -18.65 4.70 -10.79
N GLY A 158 -18.17 5.19 -9.65
CA GLY A 158 -17.09 6.17 -9.55
C GLY A 158 -15.83 5.59 -8.91
N PHE A 159 -14.70 6.27 -9.09
CA PHE A 159 -13.42 5.93 -8.46
C PHE A 159 -12.90 7.13 -7.67
N ALA A 160 -12.42 6.87 -6.46
CA ALA A 160 -11.68 7.79 -5.63
C ALA A 160 -10.26 7.23 -5.43
N ALA A 161 -9.26 8.10 -5.52
CA ALA A 161 -7.85 7.77 -5.31
C ALA A 161 -7.52 7.78 -3.81
#